data_AF-A0A5C5W3T8-F1
#
_entry.id   AF-A0A5C5W3T8-F1
#
_cell.length_a   1.000
_cell.length_b   1.000
_cell.length_c   1.000
_cell.angle_alpha   90.00
_cell.angle_beta   90.00
_cell.angle_gamma   90.00
#
_symmetry.space_group_name_H-M   'P 1'
#
loop_
_entity.id
_entity.type
_entity.pdbx_description
1 polymer ?
#
loop_
_entity_poly.entity_id
_entity_poly.type
_entity_poly.pdbx_seq_one_letter_code
_entity_poly.pdbx_strand_id
1 'polypeptide(L)'
;MHTQSWCEIPISHPVRRNAFCVLFASDYAALIVPPSPIHFVRVERRSHLTSATLAPETLARLQSAFSRRWFIDGWARRSFRDAARRTLREDAPTGLVLLGRGMQFDVPPAFEQPFEPVELGVNDPQLTTLAGPAPTREERVMFVVWIVIALALAALAIPALVALFFPAGRNLWLRGGPVLLCAAALIAAIVALARLGSRWLLVPGGVVIARRWRRPARPELLTRSAACAVLRYVHTGKTVILTLELWPLRGKVRRRAVSQREAIALLAAWQSPHPPPTAEQLRELFAA
;
A
#
# COMPACT_ATOMS: atom_id res chain seq x y z
N MET A 1 -18.13 36.68 -30.32
CA MET A 1 -18.55 37.45 -29.12
C MET A 1 -19.67 36.67 -28.45
N HIS A 2 -19.37 35.97 -27.35
CA HIS A 2 -20.37 35.28 -26.53
C HIS A 2 -20.16 35.70 -25.08
N THR A 3 -21.20 36.34 -24.55
CA THR A 3 -21.35 36.85 -23.18
C THR A 3 -21.49 35.70 -22.19
N GLN A 4 -20.63 35.66 -21.18
CA GLN A 4 -20.81 34.83 -19.97
C GLN A 4 -21.71 35.58 -18.99
N SER A 5 -22.88 35.02 -18.69
CA SER A 5 -23.72 35.47 -17.59
C SER A 5 -23.25 34.81 -16.29
N TRP A 6 -22.97 35.64 -15.28
CA TRP A 6 -22.72 35.19 -13.91
C TRP A 6 -24.05 35.23 -13.15
N CYS A 7 -24.53 34.08 -12.69
CA CYS A 7 -25.59 34.04 -11.68
C CYS A 7 -24.96 34.22 -10.30
N GLU A 8 -25.16 35.40 -9.70
CA GLU A 8 -24.92 35.64 -8.28
C GLU A 8 -26.01 34.96 -7.45
N ILE A 9 -25.62 34.04 -6.56
CA ILE A 9 -26.53 33.47 -5.55
C ILE A 9 -26.28 34.25 -4.25
N PRO A 10 -27.28 34.93 -3.67
CA PRO A 10 -27.10 35.70 -2.46
C PRO A 10 -27.01 34.78 -1.24
N ILE A 11 -25.89 34.85 -0.52
CA ILE A 11 -25.69 34.14 0.74
C ILE A 11 -26.41 34.92 1.85
N SER A 12 -27.59 34.45 2.26
CA SER A 12 -28.27 34.92 3.48
C SER A 12 -28.36 33.77 4.49
N HIS A 13 -27.41 33.77 5.44
CA HIS A 13 -27.54 33.41 6.87
C HIS A 13 -26.26 32.79 7.47
N PRO A 14 -25.92 33.12 8.74
CA PRO A 14 -24.68 32.69 9.38
C PRO A 14 -24.87 31.34 10.07
N VAL A 15 -24.47 30.25 9.41
CA VAL A 15 -24.44 28.93 10.05
C VAL A 15 -23.04 28.61 10.57
N ARG A 16 -23.03 28.29 11.86
CA ARG A 16 -21.91 27.95 12.73
C ARG A 16 -20.83 27.08 12.06
N ARG A 17 -19.59 27.44 12.42
CA ARG A 17 -18.33 26.69 12.29
C ARG A 17 -18.51 25.18 12.50
N ASN A 18 -18.47 24.42 11.41
CA ASN A 18 -17.82 23.11 11.27
C ASN A 18 -17.97 22.68 9.81
N ALA A 19 -17.25 23.37 8.92
CA ALA A 19 -17.10 22.95 7.54
C ALA A 19 -16.22 21.69 7.52
N PHE A 20 -16.87 20.53 7.59
CA PHE A 20 -16.28 19.28 7.16
C PHE A 20 -15.95 19.43 5.67
N CYS A 21 -14.66 19.41 5.32
CA CYS A 21 -14.21 19.27 3.94
C CYS A 21 -14.66 17.90 3.44
N VAL A 22 -15.83 17.90 2.82
CA VAL A 22 -16.29 16.82 1.98
C VAL A 22 -15.53 16.96 0.66
N LEU A 23 -14.38 16.29 0.55
CA LEU A 23 -13.71 16.12 -0.74
C LEU A 23 -14.46 15.04 -1.53
N PHE A 24 -15.61 15.42 -2.10
CA PHE A 24 -16.13 14.70 -3.25
C PHE A 24 -15.24 15.06 -4.43
N ALA A 25 -14.53 14.06 -4.95
CA ALA A 25 -13.96 14.12 -6.28
C ALA A 25 -15.10 13.94 -7.31
N SER A 26 -16.06 14.88 -7.34
CA SER A 26 -16.86 15.10 -8.54
C SER A 26 -16.11 16.13 -9.38
N ASP A 27 -16.27 16.06 -10.70
CA ASP A 27 -15.72 16.99 -11.70
C ASP A 27 -14.36 16.60 -12.32
N TYR A 28 -14.09 15.30 -12.47
CA TYR A 28 -13.27 14.83 -13.59
C TYR A 28 -14.15 14.10 -14.60
N ALA A 29 -14.99 14.89 -15.28
CA ALA A 29 -15.59 14.45 -16.53
C ALA A 29 -14.47 14.07 -17.50
N ALA A 30 -14.61 12.90 -18.11
CA ALA A 30 -13.67 12.28 -19.01
C ALA A 30 -13.34 13.18 -20.21
N LEU A 31 -12.24 13.91 -20.14
CA LEU A 31 -11.51 14.31 -21.33
C LEU A 31 -10.76 13.07 -21.81
N ILE A 32 -11.24 12.50 -22.92
CA ILE A 32 -10.58 11.44 -23.69
C ILE A 32 -9.34 12.06 -24.34
N VAL A 33 -8.32 12.34 -23.53
CA VAL A 33 -6.96 12.58 -23.99
C VAL A 33 -6.36 11.19 -24.20
N PRO A 34 -5.69 10.91 -25.33
CA PRO A 34 -4.97 9.63 -25.49
C PRO A 34 -4.10 9.44 -24.25
N PRO A 35 -4.16 8.28 -23.58
CA PRO A 35 -3.55 8.12 -22.26
C PRO A 35 -2.05 8.37 -22.39
N SER A 36 -1.58 9.51 -21.89
CA SER A 36 -0.14 9.73 -21.76
C SER A 36 0.40 8.59 -20.88
N PRO A 37 1.49 7.94 -21.29
CA PRO A 37 1.97 6.73 -20.63
C PRO A 37 2.30 7.02 -19.18
N ILE A 38 2.02 6.06 -18.29
CA ILE A 38 2.42 6.18 -16.89
C ILE A 38 3.94 6.34 -16.82
N HIS A 39 4.39 7.26 -15.97
CA HIS A 39 5.79 7.57 -15.85
C HIS A 39 6.45 6.67 -14.80
N PHE A 40 7.44 5.89 -15.23
CA PHE A 40 8.25 5.06 -14.36
C PHE A 40 9.60 5.73 -14.12
N VAL A 41 9.93 5.97 -12.86
CA VAL A 41 11.24 6.48 -12.44
C VAL A 41 11.94 5.40 -11.63
N ARG A 42 13.05 4.90 -12.14
CA ARG A 42 13.88 3.89 -11.49
C ARG A 42 15.04 4.54 -10.75
N VAL A 43 15.37 4.03 -9.57
CA VAL A 43 16.56 4.42 -8.83
C VAL A 43 17.66 3.40 -9.07
N GLU A 44 18.72 3.81 -9.75
CA GLU A 44 19.86 2.98 -10.09
C GLU A 44 20.95 2.99 -9.00
N ARG A 45 22.08 2.35 -9.32
CA ARG A 45 23.28 2.42 -8.49
C ARG A 45 23.68 3.89 -8.30
N ARG A 46 24.20 4.21 -7.10
CA ARG A 46 24.60 5.57 -6.69
C ARG A 46 23.45 6.59 -6.60
N SER A 47 22.20 6.14 -6.47
CA SER A 47 21.04 7.03 -6.29
C SER A 47 20.76 7.93 -7.49
N HIS A 48 21.13 7.48 -8.69
CA HIS A 48 20.76 8.10 -9.95
C HIS A 48 19.34 7.68 -10.36
N LEU A 49 18.53 8.61 -10.83
CA LEU A 49 17.17 8.40 -11.28
C LEU A 49 17.17 8.28 -12.80
N THR A 50 16.52 7.25 -13.33
CA THR A 50 16.33 7.06 -14.76
C THR A 50 14.85 6.90 -15.08
N SER A 51 14.43 7.44 -16.21
CA SER A 51 13.06 7.30 -16.72
C SER A 51 13.10 7.39 -18.23
N ALA A 52 12.37 6.51 -18.91
CA ALA A 52 12.26 6.52 -20.37
C ALA A 52 11.18 7.51 -20.86
N THR A 53 10.18 7.79 -20.03
CA THR A 53 8.97 8.54 -20.44
C THR A 53 8.87 9.92 -19.80
N LEU A 54 9.58 10.18 -18.71
CA LEU A 54 9.56 11.48 -18.04
C LEU A 54 10.52 12.47 -18.72
N ALA A 55 10.09 13.72 -18.88
CA ALA A 55 10.93 14.77 -19.47
C ALA A 55 12.27 14.93 -18.70
N PRO A 56 13.41 15.11 -19.39
CA PRO A 56 14.73 15.19 -18.75
C PRO A 56 14.85 16.27 -17.68
N GLU A 57 14.22 17.43 -17.93
CA GLU A 57 14.17 18.55 -16.98
C GLU A 57 13.43 18.20 -15.69
N THR A 58 12.28 17.52 -15.80
CA THR A 58 11.49 17.05 -14.66
C THR A 58 12.23 15.97 -13.88
N LEU A 59 12.89 15.05 -14.59
CA LEU A 59 13.75 14.04 -13.99
C LEU A 59 14.91 14.68 -13.23
N ALA A 60 15.54 15.73 -13.77
CA ALA A 60 16.60 16.47 -13.09
C ALA A 60 16.10 17.20 -11.82
N ARG A 61 14.87 17.74 -11.84
CA ARG A 61 14.22 18.30 -10.63
C ARG A 61 14.01 17.23 -9.56
N LEU A 62 13.50 16.05 -9.91
CA LEU A 62 13.37 14.94 -8.97
C LEU A 62 14.73 14.46 -8.44
N GLN A 63 15.73 14.35 -9.32
CA GLN A 63 17.08 13.92 -8.98
C GLN A 63 17.73 14.87 -7.98
N SER A 64 17.58 16.18 -8.19
CA SER A 64 18.11 17.19 -7.28
C SER A 64 17.41 17.17 -5.92
N ALA A 65 16.11 16.85 -5.86
CA ALA A 65 15.39 16.68 -4.59
C ALA A 65 15.77 15.39 -3.83
N PHE A 66 16.21 14.34 -4.54
CA PHE A 66 16.63 13.06 -3.96
C PHE A 66 18.01 13.16 -3.26
N SER A 67 18.93 13.95 -3.82
CA SER A 67 20.25 14.43 -3.33
C SER A 67 21.11 13.63 -2.30
N ARG A 68 22.23 13.12 -2.86
CA ARG A 68 23.68 13.18 -2.51
C ARG A 68 24.29 12.72 -1.18
N ARG A 69 23.59 12.60 -0.06
CA ARG A 69 24.19 12.00 1.17
C ARG A 69 23.87 10.51 1.23
N TRP A 70 24.86 9.66 0.95
CA TRP A 70 24.74 8.20 0.86
C TRP A 70 24.17 7.52 2.11
N PHE A 71 24.23 8.17 3.27
CA PHE A 71 23.82 7.63 4.57
C PHE A 71 22.39 8.02 5.00
N ILE A 72 21.68 8.88 4.25
CA ILE A 72 20.30 9.28 4.58
C ILE A 72 19.35 8.67 3.55
N ASP A 73 18.30 8.01 4.03
CA ASP A 73 17.22 7.50 3.17
C ASP A 73 16.55 8.65 2.39
N GLY A 74 16.92 8.81 1.12
CA GLY A 74 16.40 9.86 0.24
C GLY A 74 14.87 9.80 0.09
N TRP A 75 14.29 8.60 0.20
CA TRP A 75 12.85 8.37 0.13
C TRP A 75 12.08 8.98 1.30
N ALA A 76 12.72 9.07 2.48
CA ALA A 76 12.09 9.59 3.68
C ALA A 76 12.02 11.12 3.70
N ARG A 77 12.73 11.81 2.80
CA ARG A 77 12.81 13.27 2.78
C ARG A 77 11.50 13.90 2.31
N ARG A 78 11.07 14.92 3.05
CA ARG A 78 9.89 15.71 2.68
C ARG A 78 10.07 16.41 1.34
N SER A 79 11.25 17.00 1.07
CA SER A 79 11.56 17.66 -0.19
C SER A 79 11.38 16.74 -1.40
N PHE A 80 11.82 15.48 -1.31
CA PHE A 80 11.66 14.51 -2.38
C PHE A 80 10.20 14.10 -2.57
N ARG A 81 9.46 13.84 -1.49
CA ARG A 81 8.01 13.55 -1.56
C ARG A 81 7.22 14.71 -2.17
N ASP A 82 7.53 15.94 -1.78
CA ASP A 82 6.86 17.12 -2.28
C ASP A 82 7.20 17.36 -3.75
N ALA A 83 8.45 17.11 -4.17
CA ALA A 83 8.83 17.11 -5.59
C ALA A 83 8.09 16.04 -6.39
N ALA A 84 8.00 14.79 -5.90
CA ALA A 84 7.25 13.72 -6.56
C ALA A 84 5.76 14.04 -6.71
N ARG A 85 5.14 14.62 -5.67
CA ARG A 85 3.75 15.09 -5.73
C ARG A 85 3.55 16.21 -6.73
N ARG A 86 4.51 17.14 -6.80
CA ARG A 86 4.50 18.22 -7.78
C ARG A 86 4.61 17.67 -9.20
N THR A 87 5.55 16.76 -9.44
CA THR A 87 5.68 16.06 -10.73
C THR A 87 4.39 15.34 -11.10
N LEU A 88 3.77 14.59 -10.18
CA LEU A 88 2.47 13.94 -10.44
C LEU A 88 1.38 14.96 -10.82
N ARG A 89 1.38 16.14 -10.21
CA ARG A 89 0.34 17.15 -10.45
C ARG A 89 0.53 17.94 -11.74
N GLU A 90 1.78 18.29 -12.05
CA GLU A 90 2.12 19.24 -13.11
C GLU A 90 2.64 18.54 -14.37
N ASP A 91 3.54 17.58 -14.21
CA ASP A 91 4.33 17.02 -15.33
C ASP A 91 3.87 15.61 -15.75
N ALA A 92 3.26 14.85 -14.85
CA ALA A 92 2.90 13.43 -15.02
C ALA A 92 1.47 13.12 -14.51
N PRO A 93 0.42 13.87 -14.94
CA PRO A 93 -0.94 13.76 -14.39
C PRO A 93 -1.61 12.40 -14.61
N THR A 94 -1.16 11.63 -15.59
CA THR A 94 -1.68 10.28 -15.87
C THR A 94 -1.18 9.23 -14.89
N GLY A 95 -0.06 9.48 -14.22
CA GLY A 95 0.44 8.64 -13.13
C GLY A 95 1.96 8.64 -13.02
N LEU A 96 2.43 8.52 -11.78
CA LEU A 96 3.85 8.47 -11.44
C LEU A 96 4.14 7.27 -10.53
N VAL A 97 5.07 6.43 -10.97
CA VAL A 97 5.55 5.26 -10.21
C VAL A 97 7.06 5.38 -9.98
N LEU A 98 7.48 5.32 -8.72
CA LEU A 98 8.88 5.34 -8.32
C LEU A 98 9.32 3.93 -7.91
N LEU A 99 10.38 3.42 -8.55
CA LEU A 99 10.92 2.08 -8.33
C LEU A 99 12.29 2.18 -7.65
N GLY A 100 12.41 1.53 -6.49
CA GLY A 100 13.61 1.49 -5.67
C GLY A 100 14.76 0.73 -6.30
N ARG A 101 15.96 0.95 -5.76
CA ARG A 101 17.16 0.24 -6.18
C ARG A 101 17.04 -1.26 -5.95
N GLY A 102 17.52 -2.04 -6.92
CA GLY A 102 17.63 -3.49 -6.80
C GLY A 102 16.31 -4.24 -7.01
N MET A 103 15.27 -3.56 -7.52
CA MET A 103 14.05 -4.21 -8.03
C MET A 103 14.44 -5.20 -9.12
N GLN A 104 14.17 -6.49 -8.90
CA GLN A 104 14.61 -7.59 -9.76
C GLN A 104 13.59 -7.99 -10.82
N PHE A 105 12.44 -7.32 -10.88
CA PHE A 105 11.39 -7.62 -11.85
C PHE A 105 11.19 -6.47 -12.82
N ASP A 106 10.86 -6.81 -14.06
CA ASP A 106 10.52 -5.86 -15.09
C ASP A 106 9.13 -5.27 -14.88
N VAL A 107 8.90 -4.10 -15.50
CA VAL A 107 7.56 -3.50 -15.48
C VAL A 107 6.66 -4.38 -16.33
N PRO A 108 5.60 -4.99 -15.75
CA PRO A 108 4.70 -5.84 -16.51
C PRO A 108 3.85 -5.00 -17.48
N PRO A 109 3.29 -5.62 -18.53
CA PRO A 109 2.28 -4.95 -19.35
C PRO A 109 1.04 -4.58 -18.51
N ALA A 110 0.25 -3.64 -19.02
CA ALA A 110 -1.00 -3.24 -18.40
C ALA A 110 -2.03 -4.38 -18.40
N PHE A 111 -2.96 -4.39 -17.44
CA PHE A 111 -4.14 -5.24 -17.56
C PHE A 111 -5.07 -4.70 -18.64
N GLU A 112 -5.09 -5.39 -19.78
CA GLU A 112 -5.94 -5.07 -20.94
C GLU A 112 -7.40 -5.44 -20.70
N GLN A 113 -7.69 -6.37 -19.80
CA GLN A 113 -9.05 -6.78 -19.45
C GLN A 113 -9.48 -6.16 -18.11
N PRO A 114 -10.77 -5.83 -17.95
CA PRO A 114 -11.30 -5.45 -16.64
C PRO A 114 -11.21 -6.65 -15.69
N PHE A 115 -10.91 -6.38 -14.41
CA PHE A 115 -10.81 -7.42 -13.38
C PHE A 115 -11.53 -6.97 -12.11
N GLU A 116 -12.01 -7.95 -11.34
CA GLU A 116 -12.67 -7.70 -10.06
C GLU A 116 -11.66 -7.24 -9.00
N PRO A 117 -12.09 -6.48 -7.98
CA PRO A 117 -11.19 -6.04 -6.92
C PRO A 117 -10.50 -7.20 -6.20
N VAL A 118 -9.16 -7.21 -6.23
CA VAL A 118 -8.34 -8.29 -5.68
C VAL A 118 -7.78 -7.90 -4.32
N GLU A 119 -7.97 -8.71 -3.29
CA GLU A 119 -7.43 -8.41 -1.96
C GLU A 119 -5.93 -8.72 -1.85
N LEU A 120 -5.14 -7.69 -1.55
CA LEU A 120 -3.72 -7.86 -1.25
C LEU A 120 -3.56 -8.54 0.12
N GLY A 121 -2.65 -9.50 0.23
CA GLY A 121 -2.29 -10.26 1.43
C GLY A 121 -3.01 -11.58 1.58
N VAL A 122 -3.85 -11.91 0.60
CA VAL A 122 -4.55 -13.19 0.49
C VAL A 122 -3.95 -13.92 -0.71
N ASN A 123 -3.86 -15.25 -0.63
CA ASN A 123 -3.53 -16.08 -1.78
C ASN A 123 -4.73 -16.11 -2.74
N ASP A 124 -4.94 -15.01 -3.45
CA ASP A 124 -6.00 -14.90 -4.44
C ASP A 124 -5.58 -15.64 -5.73
N PRO A 125 -6.40 -16.57 -6.25
CA PRO A 125 -6.13 -17.25 -7.51
C PRO A 125 -5.91 -16.27 -8.67
N GLN A 126 -6.62 -15.14 -8.69
CA GLN A 126 -6.47 -14.12 -9.72
C GLN A 126 -5.06 -13.52 -9.70
N LEU A 127 -4.43 -13.33 -8.54
CA LEU A 127 -3.03 -12.87 -8.47
C LEU A 127 -2.05 -13.88 -9.12
N THR A 128 -2.39 -15.17 -9.13
CA THR A 128 -1.57 -16.22 -9.74
C THR A 128 -1.72 -16.22 -11.25
N THR A 129 -2.95 -16.02 -11.75
CA THR A 129 -3.23 -15.86 -13.18
C THR A 129 -2.63 -14.56 -13.74
N LEU A 130 -2.62 -13.48 -12.94
CA LEU A 130 -2.26 -12.14 -13.37
C LEU A 130 -0.75 -11.81 -13.27
N ALA A 131 0.00 -12.50 -12.42
CA ALA A 131 1.44 -12.23 -12.19
C ALA A 131 2.33 -13.49 -12.30
N GLY A 132 1.78 -14.58 -12.83
CA GLY A 132 2.48 -15.84 -13.06
C GLY A 132 2.58 -16.76 -11.83
N PRO A 133 3.06 -18.00 -12.04
CA PRO A 133 3.32 -18.94 -10.95
C PRO A 133 4.29 -18.31 -9.95
N ALA A 134 4.10 -18.62 -8.68
CA ALA A 134 4.91 -18.03 -7.62
C ALA A 134 6.38 -18.33 -7.89
N PRO A 135 7.34 -17.44 -7.55
CA PRO A 135 8.66 -17.94 -7.23
C PRO A 135 8.47 -19.03 -6.17
N THR A 136 8.87 -20.24 -6.52
CA THR A 136 8.75 -21.40 -5.64
C THR A 136 9.68 -21.20 -4.43
N ARG A 137 9.15 -21.56 -3.27
CA ARG A 137 9.78 -21.68 -1.93
C ARG A 137 9.88 -20.43 -1.00
N GLU A 138 9.03 -20.50 0.04
CA GLU A 138 9.41 -20.53 1.47
C GLU A 138 9.69 -19.26 2.31
N GLU A 139 9.79 -18.02 1.83
CA GLU A 139 10.37 -17.01 2.75
C GLU A 139 9.40 -16.12 3.57
N ARG A 140 8.21 -15.77 3.07
CA ARG A 140 7.32 -14.73 3.65
C ARG A 140 6.68 -15.01 5.01
N VAL A 141 5.64 -15.80 4.88
CA VAL A 141 4.55 -15.94 5.85
C VAL A 141 4.80 -17.16 6.72
N MET A 142 5.51 -18.14 6.16
CA MET A 142 5.93 -19.31 6.89
C MET A 142 6.85 -18.96 8.06
N PHE A 143 7.76 -17.97 7.97
CA PHE A 143 8.65 -17.69 9.11
C PHE A 143 7.93 -17.09 10.32
N VAL A 144 6.99 -16.16 10.13
CA VAL A 144 6.20 -15.60 11.25
C VAL A 144 5.23 -16.65 11.79
N VAL A 145 4.59 -17.43 10.91
CA VAL A 145 3.69 -18.52 11.32
C VAL A 145 4.47 -19.64 12.02
N TRP A 146 5.63 -20.05 11.52
CA TRP A 146 6.53 -21.04 12.15
C TRP A 146 7.15 -20.51 13.43
N ILE A 147 7.52 -19.23 13.54
CA ILE A 147 7.96 -18.65 14.81
C ILE A 147 6.82 -18.66 15.82
N VAL A 148 5.60 -18.29 15.42
CA VAL A 148 4.41 -18.31 16.30
C VAL A 148 4.07 -19.75 16.70
N ILE A 149 4.13 -20.70 15.76
CA ILE A 149 3.91 -22.13 16.02
C ILE A 149 5.04 -22.69 16.90
N ALA A 150 6.29 -22.36 16.65
CA ALA A 150 7.43 -22.80 17.44
C ALA A 150 7.41 -22.20 18.86
N LEU A 151 7.02 -20.93 19.02
CA LEU A 151 6.80 -20.31 20.33
C LEU A 151 5.61 -20.94 21.06
N ALA A 152 4.51 -21.22 20.36
CA ALA A 152 3.35 -21.89 20.94
C ALA A 152 3.67 -23.34 21.36
N LEU A 153 4.41 -24.08 20.51
CA LEU A 153 4.88 -25.42 20.82
C LEU A 153 5.92 -25.40 21.95
N ALA A 154 6.85 -24.46 21.99
CA ALA A 154 7.80 -24.31 23.10
C ALA A 154 7.07 -23.95 24.41
N ALA A 155 6.07 -23.07 24.34
CA ALA A 155 5.24 -22.69 25.48
C ALA A 155 4.39 -23.85 26.03
N LEU A 156 4.08 -24.87 25.22
CA LEU A 156 3.36 -26.08 25.65
C LEU A 156 4.30 -27.23 26.02
N ALA A 157 5.38 -27.44 25.28
CA ALA A 157 6.29 -28.56 25.44
C ALA A 157 7.20 -28.41 26.66
N ILE A 158 7.76 -27.22 26.91
CA ILE A 158 8.64 -26.96 28.06
C ILE A 158 7.94 -27.25 29.41
N PRO A 159 6.73 -26.73 29.68
CA PRO A 159 6.05 -27.02 30.94
C PRO A 159 5.49 -28.44 31.02
N ALA A 160 5.14 -29.09 29.90
CA ALA A 160 4.77 -30.51 29.88
C ALA A 160 5.96 -31.41 30.22
N LEU A 161 7.15 -31.12 29.68
CA LEU A 161 8.39 -31.83 30.02
C LEU A 161 8.74 -31.66 31.51
N VAL A 162 8.66 -30.43 32.04
CA VAL A 162 8.97 -30.15 33.45
C VAL A 162 7.98 -30.85 34.39
N ALA A 163 6.70 -30.99 34.01
CA ALA A 163 5.69 -31.69 34.78
C ALA A 163 5.85 -33.23 34.74
N LEU A 164 6.36 -33.78 33.63
CA LEU A 164 6.59 -35.22 33.46
C LEU A 164 7.87 -35.72 34.17
N PHE A 165 8.94 -34.91 34.18
CA PHE A 165 10.25 -35.34 34.68
C PHE A 165 10.59 -34.87 36.11
N PHE A 166 9.85 -33.91 36.68
CA PHE A 166 10.09 -33.43 38.04
C PHE A 166 8.81 -33.41 38.89
N PRO A 167 8.71 -34.20 39.98
CA PRO A 167 7.51 -34.26 40.82
C PRO A 167 7.19 -32.92 41.53
N ALA A 168 8.18 -32.04 41.70
CA ALA A 168 7.99 -30.65 42.16
C ALA A 168 7.41 -29.71 41.07
N GLY A 169 7.47 -30.10 39.79
CA GLY A 169 7.00 -29.33 38.63
C GLY A 169 5.48 -29.18 38.55
N ARG A 170 4.73 -30.05 39.25
CA ARG A 170 3.25 -29.99 39.28
C ARG A 170 2.72 -28.71 39.94
N ASN A 171 3.42 -28.22 40.98
CA ASN A 171 3.10 -26.92 41.62
C ASN A 171 3.56 -25.73 40.77
N LEU A 172 4.60 -25.90 39.96
CA LEU A 172 5.08 -24.88 39.02
C LEU A 172 4.09 -24.68 37.87
N TRP A 173 3.40 -25.74 37.42
CA TRP A 173 2.37 -25.66 36.38
C TRP A 173 1.13 -24.90 36.86
N LEU A 174 0.70 -25.12 38.11
CA LEU A 174 -0.40 -24.39 38.74
C LEU A 174 -0.11 -22.90 38.92
N ARG A 175 1.16 -22.51 39.11
CA ARG A 175 1.59 -21.11 39.25
C ARG A 175 2.04 -20.44 37.95
N GLY A 176 2.59 -21.20 36.99
CA GLY A 176 3.17 -20.72 35.73
C GLY A 176 2.28 -20.92 34.49
N GLY A 177 1.30 -21.82 34.55
CA GLY A 177 0.29 -22.02 33.51
C GLY A 177 -0.51 -20.76 33.14
N PRO A 178 -0.90 -19.90 34.10
CA PRO A 178 -1.54 -18.62 33.79
C PRO A 178 -0.65 -17.68 32.98
N VAL A 179 0.67 -17.68 33.24
CA VAL A 179 1.63 -16.81 32.53
C VAL A 179 1.79 -17.23 31.08
N LEU A 180 1.81 -18.54 30.81
CA LEU A 180 1.88 -19.10 29.45
C LEU A 180 0.59 -18.87 28.68
N LEU A 181 -0.58 -19.01 29.32
CA LEU A 181 -1.87 -18.66 28.74
C LEU A 181 -1.96 -17.17 28.41
N CYS A 182 -1.48 -16.29 29.30
CA CYS A 182 -1.40 -14.85 29.02
C CYS A 182 -0.47 -14.52 27.86
N ALA A 183 0.68 -15.20 27.74
CA ALA A 183 1.60 -15.02 26.62
C ALA A 183 0.98 -15.49 25.29
N ALA A 184 0.33 -16.67 25.28
CA ALA A 184 -0.39 -17.18 24.12
C ALA A 184 -1.56 -16.27 23.72
N ALA A 185 -2.33 -15.75 24.70
CA ALA A 185 -3.40 -14.79 24.46
C ALA A 185 -2.87 -13.46 23.92
N LEU A 186 -1.72 -12.98 24.40
CA LEU A 186 -1.07 -11.77 23.88
C LEU A 186 -0.59 -11.95 22.44
N ILE A 187 0.00 -13.11 22.11
CA ILE A 187 0.41 -13.44 20.74
C ILE A 187 -0.82 -13.54 19.83
N ALA A 188 -1.87 -14.25 20.26
CA ALA A 188 -3.13 -14.33 19.53
C ALA A 188 -3.77 -12.95 19.34
N ALA A 189 -3.70 -12.07 20.35
CA ALA A 189 -4.17 -10.69 20.26
C ALA A 189 -3.33 -9.87 19.28
N ILE A 190 -2.00 -10.01 19.26
CA ILE A 190 -1.13 -9.32 18.29
C ILE A 190 -1.43 -9.80 16.86
N VAL A 191 -1.61 -11.11 16.66
CA VAL A 191 -1.99 -11.69 15.35
C VAL A 191 -3.40 -11.24 14.94
N ALA A 192 -4.35 -11.21 15.88
CA ALA A 192 -5.70 -10.71 15.64
C ALA A 192 -5.66 -9.20 15.31
N LEU A 193 -4.88 -8.39 16.03
CA LEU A 193 -4.69 -6.97 15.74
C LEU A 193 -4.01 -6.74 14.38
N ALA A 194 -3.06 -7.59 13.99
CA ALA A 194 -2.45 -7.53 12.66
C ALA A 194 -3.47 -7.87 11.55
N ARG A 195 -4.40 -8.81 11.81
CA ARG A 195 -5.52 -9.15 10.91
C ARG A 195 -6.68 -8.14 10.94
N LEU A 196 -6.76 -7.31 11.98
CA LEU A 196 -7.69 -6.17 12.11
C LEU A 196 -7.21 -4.92 11.36
N GLY A 197 -6.10 -5.01 10.63
CA GLY A 197 -5.58 -3.94 9.78
C GLY A 197 -6.52 -3.51 8.65
N SER A 198 -6.17 -2.41 7.98
CA SER A 198 -6.86 -1.95 6.77
C SER A 198 -6.81 -3.03 5.67
N ARG A 199 -7.95 -3.31 5.02
CA ARG A 199 -8.03 -4.08 3.78
C ARG A 199 -7.52 -3.23 2.62
N TRP A 200 -6.67 -3.81 1.78
CA TRP A 200 -6.18 -3.16 0.57
C TRP A 200 -6.67 -3.99 -0.61
N LEU A 201 -7.50 -3.39 -1.46
CA LEU A 201 -7.97 -4.02 -2.69
C LEU A 201 -7.26 -3.37 -3.87
N LEU A 202 -6.70 -4.20 -4.74
CA LEU A 202 -6.21 -3.78 -6.03
C LEU A 202 -7.41 -3.60 -6.96
N VAL A 203 -7.45 -2.48 -7.66
CA VAL A 203 -8.52 -2.15 -8.61
C VAL A 203 -7.88 -1.60 -9.89
N PRO A 204 -8.60 -1.60 -11.03
CA PRO A 204 -8.09 -0.97 -12.23
C PRO A 204 -7.68 0.49 -11.99
N GLY A 205 -6.46 0.85 -12.36
CA GLY A 205 -5.92 2.21 -12.23
C GLY A 205 -5.62 2.68 -10.80
N GLY A 206 -5.69 1.83 -9.77
CA GLY A 206 -5.45 2.26 -8.40
C GLY A 206 -5.53 1.20 -7.31
N VAL A 207 -5.63 1.66 -6.07
CA VAL A 207 -5.78 0.83 -4.87
C VAL A 207 -6.86 1.43 -3.97
N VAL A 208 -7.70 0.57 -3.43
CA VAL A 208 -8.70 0.94 -2.42
C VAL A 208 -8.22 0.51 -1.05
N ILE A 209 -8.31 1.41 -0.08
CA ILE A 209 -7.95 1.14 1.32
C ILE A 209 -9.19 1.31 2.19
N ALA A 210 -9.62 0.24 2.85
CA ALA A 210 -10.74 0.28 3.79
C ALA A 210 -10.28 -0.11 5.20
N ARG A 211 -10.62 0.70 6.20
CA ARG A 211 -10.31 0.39 7.60
C ARG A 211 -11.36 -0.54 8.19
N ARG A 212 -10.95 -1.69 8.73
CA ARG A 212 -11.87 -2.73 9.23
C ARG A 212 -12.64 -2.39 10.52
N TRP A 213 -12.52 -1.18 11.09
CA TRP A 213 -12.96 -0.91 12.46
C TRP A 213 -14.35 -0.26 12.56
N ARG A 214 -15.36 -1.05 13.01
CA ARG A 214 -16.67 -0.78 13.69
C ARG A 214 -17.57 0.41 13.28
N ARG A 215 -17.11 1.35 12.47
CA ARG A 215 -17.92 2.38 11.79
C ARG A 215 -17.95 2.02 10.31
N PRO A 216 -18.96 2.46 9.52
CA PRO A 216 -18.96 2.24 8.09
C PRO A 216 -17.62 2.74 7.52
N ALA A 217 -16.78 1.78 7.14
CA ALA A 217 -15.44 2.03 6.69
C ALA A 217 -15.58 2.82 5.39
N ARG A 218 -15.31 4.12 5.40
CA ARG A 218 -15.30 4.87 4.14
C ARG A 218 -14.10 4.39 3.34
N PRO A 219 -14.28 3.67 2.23
CA PRO A 219 -13.17 3.22 1.43
C PRO A 219 -12.47 4.45 0.84
N GLU A 220 -11.15 4.49 0.99
CA GLU A 220 -10.30 5.52 0.38
C GLU A 220 -9.76 4.95 -0.93
N LEU A 221 -10.25 5.47 -2.07
CA LEU A 221 -9.72 5.13 -3.38
C LEU A 221 -8.53 6.04 -3.69
N LEU A 222 -7.37 5.43 -3.90
CA LEU A 222 -6.15 6.09 -4.36
C LEU A 222 -5.86 5.65 -5.80
N THR A 223 -6.21 6.51 -6.75
CA THR A 223 -5.96 6.31 -8.18
C THR A 223 -4.55 6.74 -8.56
N ARG A 224 -4.11 6.33 -9.75
CA ARG A 224 -2.85 6.74 -10.37
C ARG A 224 -2.65 8.25 -10.51
N SER A 225 -3.73 9.02 -10.65
CA SER A 225 -3.70 10.48 -10.72
C SER A 225 -3.77 11.16 -9.35
N ALA A 226 -4.27 10.46 -8.33
CA ALA A 226 -4.43 11.00 -6.97
C ALA A 226 -3.24 10.68 -6.05
N ALA A 227 -2.44 9.66 -6.38
CA ALA A 227 -1.30 9.25 -5.59
C ALA A 227 -0.11 8.79 -6.44
N CYS A 228 1.10 9.10 -5.96
CA CYS A 228 2.32 8.53 -6.49
C CYS A 228 2.55 7.16 -5.82
N ALA A 229 2.76 6.13 -6.63
CA ALA A 229 3.07 4.79 -6.13
C ALA A 229 4.59 4.61 -6.02
N VAL A 230 5.05 4.11 -4.88
CA VAL A 230 6.47 3.88 -4.61
C VAL A 230 6.68 2.43 -4.20
N LEU A 231 7.51 1.70 -4.93
CA LEU A 231 7.91 0.34 -4.60
C LEU A 231 9.40 0.32 -4.31
N ARG A 232 9.78 -0.09 -3.10
CA ARG A 232 11.21 -0.15 -2.72
C ARG A 232 11.47 -1.23 -1.67
N TYR A 233 12.69 -1.74 -1.66
CA TYR A 233 13.18 -2.54 -0.54
C TYR A 233 13.54 -1.63 0.63
N VAL A 234 13.03 -1.96 1.81
CA VAL A 234 13.36 -1.28 3.07
C VAL A 234 14.06 -2.26 4.00
N HIS A 235 15.25 -1.88 4.45
CA HIS A 235 16.03 -2.66 5.40
C HIS A 235 15.50 -2.39 6.81
N THR A 236 15.10 -3.46 7.50
CA THR A 236 14.68 -3.44 8.91
C THR A 236 15.54 -4.43 9.66
N GLY A 237 16.65 -3.94 10.22
CA GLY A 237 17.69 -4.79 10.83
C GLY A 237 18.33 -5.72 9.79
N LYS A 238 18.27 -7.04 10.01
CA LYS A 238 18.78 -8.06 9.09
C LYS A 238 17.81 -8.42 7.96
N THR A 239 16.59 -7.88 7.97
CA THR A 239 15.54 -8.23 7.00
C THR A 239 15.37 -7.15 5.94
N VAL A 240 15.09 -7.56 4.70
CA VAL A 240 14.90 -6.66 3.56
C VAL A 240 13.47 -6.81 3.05
N ILE A 241 12.59 -5.85 3.27
CA ILE A 241 11.15 -5.97 2.98
C ILE A 241 10.77 -5.13 1.76
N LEU A 242 10.19 -5.76 0.74
CA LEU A 242 9.56 -5.04 -0.36
C LEU A 242 8.33 -4.30 0.17
N THR A 243 8.35 -2.99 0.02
CA THR A 243 7.37 -2.08 0.58
C THR A 243 6.69 -1.31 -0.54
N LEU A 244 5.37 -1.27 -0.50
CA LEU A 244 4.53 -0.31 -1.21
C LEU A 244 4.30 0.91 -0.32
N GLU A 245 4.62 2.09 -0.84
CA GLU A 245 4.17 3.36 -0.28
C GLU A 245 3.30 4.09 -1.30
N LEU A 246 2.13 4.57 -0.87
CA LEU A 246 1.27 5.45 -1.66
C LEU A 246 1.40 6.85 -1.08
N TRP A 247 1.84 7.78 -1.92
CA TRP A 247 2.02 9.18 -1.57
C TRP A 247 0.89 9.98 -2.20
N PRO A 248 -0.27 10.10 -1.53
CA PRO A 248 -1.38 10.85 -2.08
C PRO A 248 -1.03 12.33 -2.19
N LEU A 249 -1.61 13.01 -3.18
CA LEU A 249 -1.51 14.46 -3.35
C LEU A 249 -2.02 15.21 -2.11
N ARG A 250 -3.01 14.62 -1.43
CA ARG A 250 -3.58 15.14 -0.18
C ARG A 250 -3.58 14.04 0.89
N GLY A 251 -3.21 14.40 2.11
CA GLY A 251 -3.26 13.47 3.25
C GLY A 251 -1.94 12.76 3.55
N LYS A 252 -2.05 11.66 4.31
CA LYS A 252 -0.91 10.93 4.89
C LYS A 252 -0.44 9.83 3.95
N VAL A 253 0.87 9.61 3.90
CA VAL A 253 1.47 8.45 3.22
C VAL A 253 0.88 7.16 3.79
N ARG A 254 0.52 6.24 2.89
CA ARG A 254 0.08 4.89 3.24
C ARG A 254 1.22 3.94 2.90
N ARG A 255 1.51 2.99 3.79
CA ARG A 255 2.63 2.07 3.63
C ARG A 255 2.19 0.66 3.99
N ARG A 256 2.65 -0.31 3.20
CA ARG A 256 2.39 -1.73 3.42
C ARG A 256 3.54 -2.58 2.87
N ALA A 257 3.86 -3.68 3.55
CA ALA A 257 4.74 -4.71 3.00
C ALA A 257 3.98 -5.52 1.95
N VAL A 258 4.62 -5.78 0.82
CA VAL A 258 4.05 -6.52 -0.30
C VAL A 258 5.01 -7.60 -0.77
N SER A 259 4.48 -8.70 -1.30
CA SER A 259 5.23 -9.69 -2.04
C SER A 259 5.61 -9.17 -3.42
N GLN A 260 6.57 -9.82 -4.08
CA GLN A 260 6.95 -9.49 -5.45
C GLN A 260 5.76 -9.64 -6.40
N ARG A 261 4.94 -10.68 -6.22
CA ARG A 261 3.73 -10.93 -7.02
C ARG A 261 2.73 -9.78 -6.90
N GLU A 262 2.44 -9.34 -5.68
CA GLU A 262 1.55 -8.20 -5.43
C GLU A 262 2.11 -6.91 -6.04
N ALA A 263 3.43 -6.72 -5.99
CA ALA A 263 4.06 -5.55 -6.59
C ALA A 263 3.92 -5.56 -8.12
N ILE A 264 4.12 -6.72 -8.77
CA ILE A 264 3.90 -6.90 -10.21
C ILE A 264 2.43 -6.63 -10.56
N ALA A 265 1.49 -7.29 -9.88
CA ALA A 265 0.07 -7.09 -10.10
C ALA A 265 -0.32 -5.61 -9.90
N LEU A 266 0.25 -4.95 -8.89
CA LEU A 266 0.02 -3.53 -8.66
C LEU A 266 0.52 -2.67 -9.81
N LEU A 267 1.71 -2.93 -10.35
CA LEU A 267 2.22 -2.19 -11.51
C LEU A 267 1.34 -2.38 -12.75
N ALA A 268 0.88 -3.60 -13.01
CA ALA A 268 -0.02 -3.89 -14.13
C ALA A 268 -1.39 -3.21 -13.98
N ALA A 269 -1.96 -3.24 -12.76
CA ALA A 269 -3.21 -2.56 -12.43
C ALA A 269 -3.09 -1.04 -12.50
N TRP A 270 -1.98 -0.48 -12.02
CA TRP A 270 -1.72 0.95 -12.11
C TRP A 270 -1.77 1.42 -13.57
N GLN A 271 -1.21 0.62 -14.48
CA GLN A 271 -1.20 0.86 -15.94
C GLN A 271 -2.52 0.54 -16.65
N SER A 272 -3.48 -0.13 -16.00
CA SER A 272 -4.71 -0.57 -16.66
C SER A 272 -5.49 0.60 -17.26
N PRO A 273 -5.87 0.58 -18.55
CA PRO A 273 -6.61 1.67 -19.18
C PRO A 273 -8.02 1.82 -18.61
N HIS A 274 -8.55 0.78 -17.96
CA HIS A 274 -9.89 0.74 -17.41
C HIS A 274 -10.09 1.74 -16.27
N PRO A 275 -11.28 2.35 -16.15
CA PRO A 275 -11.58 3.27 -15.07
C PRO A 275 -11.60 2.55 -13.71
N PRO A 276 -11.21 3.22 -12.63
CA PRO A 276 -11.37 2.69 -11.29
C PRO A 276 -12.87 2.56 -10.94
N PRO A 277 -13.22 1.67 -9.99
CA PRO A 277 -14.62 1.48 -9.58
C PRO A 277 -15.22 2.76 -9.00
N THR A 278 -16.52 2.96 -9.25
CA THR A 278 -17.27 4.13 -8.77
C THR A 278 -17.50 4.07 -7.26
N ALA A 279 -17.84 5.20 -6.65
CA ALA A 279 -18.13 5.26 -5.21
C ALA A 279 -19.30 4.34 -4.81
N GLU A 280 -20.26 4.09 -5.69
CA GLU A 280 -21.38 3.18 -5.47
C GLU A 280 -20.92 1.73 -5.49
N GLN A 281 -20.15 1.33 -6.51
CA GLN A 281 -19.53 -0.01 -6.57
C GLN A 281 -18.65 -0.28 -5.35
N LEU A 282 -17.88 0.72 -4.91
CA LEU A 282 -17.12 0.61 -3.67
C LEU A 282 -18.02 0.43 -2.45
N ARG A 283 -19.15 1.12 -2.35
CA ARG A 283 -20.09 0.91 -1.23
C ARG A 283 -20.65 -0.50 -1.22
N GLU A 284 -21.05 -1.02 -2.38
CA GLU A 284 -21.55 -2.40 -2.51
C GLU A 284 -20.48 -3.42 -2.08
N LEU A 285 -19.24 -3.26 -2.55
CA LEU A 285 -18.11 -4.14 -2.19
C LEU A 285 -17.79 -4.19 -0.69
N PHE A 286 -18.13 -3.13 0.06
CA PHE A 286 -17.90 -3.06 1.50
C PHE A 286 -19.18 -3.16 2.33
N ALA A 287 -20.36 -3.30 1.70
CA ALA A 287 -21.63 -3.54 2.35
C ALA A 287 -21.93 -5.04 2.50
N ALA A 288 -21.34 -5.89 1.64
CA ALA A 288 -21.32 -7.35 1.75
C ALA A 288 -20.31 -7.84 2.81
#